data_AF-A0A9D5L825-F1
#
_entry.id   AF-A0A9D5L825-F1
#
_cell.length_a   1.000
_cell.length_b   1.000
_cell.length_c   1.000
_cell.angle_alpha   90.00
_cell.angle_beta   90.00
_cell.angle_gamma   90.00
#
_symmetry.space_group_name_H-M   'P 1'
#
loop_
_entity.id
_entity.type
_entity.pdbx_description
1 polymer ?
#
loop_
_entity_poly.entity_id
_entity_poly.type
_entity_poly.pdbx_seq_one_letter_code
_entity_poly.pdbx_strand_id
1 'polypeptide(L)'
;MSIWNEIKQLLGFGPTDEEDFDEYDSSVPTYAVERPEEEIKPVMRVLPSPKAETEPVAGPVAESEPEVKAEPEVKAEPEVKVEAEAKVEAETKAEIVSETVETSSDDLPGDIFDAIIELFNSTMPEFVAKSLSSEAQRKYIYDHISDSLRARIASTVAVRVSTPADMTEHRQLIDTLHQAREEADALRNEMLSLRTSAEQQKQAFTDRITELDSHLSKLIAEKGQVSTKHSQHQAVDPTEPAEKDAKIEELNSHIESLTSRIKQLDAEVNKARTLNEQLELKATMSDSMINNLQAEASRAREQLAKAESDLAIAAEIQEKLELFEEIKKRKDAKINELTAKVKLLSEQIENMPAPAPDVQAAEEEILRLRDENASLSHTIETNLYNQANAEMKLRSEIKQLRAELDRTKERLQEAEAAPRLIDDPAPASAAPPQRKRRGRPRKTRDAIDGNLDSTDWLDVPEGSRKFDPDFGYHEPPRTVVPDNDAQLSLF
;
A
#
# COMPACT_ATOMS: atom_id res chain seq x y z
N MET A 1 68.27 -0.38 40.82
CA MET A 1 67.15 -1.29 40.53
C MET A 1 65.88 -0.93 41.30
N SER A 2 65.84 -0.91 42.64
CA SER A 2 64.58 -0.74 43.40
C SER A 2 63.71 0.48 43.03
N ILE A 3 64.31 1.67 42.84
CA ILE A 3 63.58 2.91 42.51
C ILE A 3 62.76 2.78 41.20
N TRP A 4 63.25 1.99 40.24
CA TRP A 4 62.55 1.76 38.97
C TRP A 4 61.36 0.81 39.10
N ASN A 5 61.36 -0.08 40.10
CA ASN A 5 60.25 -0.99 40.37
C ASN A 5 59.12 -0.29 41.13
N GLU A 6 59.45 0.65 42.02
CA GLU A 6 58.45 1.50 42.71
C GLU A 6 57.69 2.39 41.72
N ILE A 7 58.38 2.98 40.73
CA ILE A 7 57.73 3.77 39.67
C ILE A 7 56.79 2.91 38.82
N LYS A 8 57.17 1.66 38.48
CA LYS A 8 56.29 0.73 37.73
C LYS A 8 55.01 0.37 38.50
N GLN A 9 55.11 0.14 39.81
CA GLN A 9 53.95 -0.15 40.66
C GLN A 9 53.01 1.06 40.79
N LEU A 10 53.56 2.29 40.86
CA LEU A 10 52.78 3.52 40.94
C LEU A 10 52.05 3.87 39.62
N LEU A 11 52.51 3.32 38.50
CA LEU A 11 51.87 3.39 37.18
C LEU A 11 50.96 2.19 36.87
N GLY A 12 50.70 1.31 37.84
CA GLY A 12 49.74 0.21 37.71
C GLY A 12 50.22 -1.02 36.91
N PHE A 13 51.52 -1.11 36.58
CA PHE A 13 52.08 -2.29 35.95
C PHE A 13 52.46 -3.32 37.03
N GLY A 14 51.75 -4.45 37.04
CA GLY A 14 52.04 -5.57 37.94
C GLY A 14 53.42 -6.19 37.67
N PRO A 15 54.00 -6.91 38.65
CA PRO A 15 55.28 -7.59 38.45
C PRO A 15 55.09 -8.71 37.42
N THR A 16 55.85 -8.64 36.33
CA THR A 16 56.00 -9.72 35.36
C THR A 16 56.98 -10.74 35.91
N ASP A 17 56.52 -11.97 36.17
CA ASP A 17 57.42 -13.10 36.38
C ASP A 17 58.18 -13.39 35.08
N GLU A 18 59.48 -13.67 35.21
CA GLU A 18 60.36 -14.08 34.12
C GLU A 18 60.23 -15.61 33.96
N GLU A 19 59.47 -16.08 32.97
CA GLU A 19 59.57 -17.46 32.47
C GLU A 19 59.79 -17.44 30.95
N ASP A 20 60.94 -17.98 30.52
CA ASP A 20 61.23 -18.26 29.12
C ASP A 20 60.22 -19.30 28.59
N PHE A 21 59.53 -19.03 27.47
CA PHE A 21 58.96 -20.12 26.67
C PHE A 21 58.89 -19.80 25.17
N ASP A 22 59.34 -20.80 24.44
CA ASP A 22 59.60 -20.86 23.01
C ASP A 22 58.39 -20.67 22.08
N GLU A 23 58.71 -20.34 20.82
CA GLU A 23 58.11 -20.90 19.60
C GLU A 23 56.57 -21.01 19.52
N TYR A 24 55.94 -19.99 18.93
CA TYR A 24 54.51 -19.95 18.63
C TYR A 24 54.14 -20.91 17.48
N ASP A 25 53.78 -22.16 17.82
CA ASP A 25 53.33 -23.17 16.86
C ASP A 25 51.96 -22.80 16.24
N SER A 26 51.94 -22.72 14.91
CA SER A 26 50.84 -22.18 14.09
C SER A 26 49.64 -23.13 13.87
N SER A 27 49.46 -24.17 14.70
CA SER A 27 48.63 -25.34 14.36
C SER A 27 47.46 -25.67 15.30
N VAL A 28 46.81 -24.67 15.93
CA VAL A 28 45.58 -24.88 16.73
C VAL A 28 44.35 -24.15 16.13
N PRO A 29 43.40 -24.88 15.51
CA PRO A 29 42.18 -24.29 14.95
C PRO A 29 41.18 -23.83 16.01
N THR A 30 40.57 -22.66 15.81
CA THR A 30 39.51 -22.11 16.66
C THR A 30 38.15 -22.77 16.42
N TYR A 31 37.63 -23.54 17.38
CA TYR A 31 36.19 -23.84 17.45
C TYR A 31 35.66 -23.98 18.89
N ALA A 32 34.59 -23.21 19.17
CA ALA A 32 33.52 -23.39 20.15
C ALA A 32 33.81 -24.06 21.52
N VAL A 33 33.71 -23.26 22.59
CA VAL A 33 33.23 -23.72 23.92
C VAL A 33 32.22 -22.70 24.46
N GLU A 34 31.17 -23.20 25.11
CA GLU A 34 29.94 -22.51 25.47
C GLU A 34 30.07 -21.62 26.73
N ARG A 35 29.16 -20.64 26.88
CA ARG A 35 29.04 -19.77 28.05
C ARG A 35 27.64 -19.92 28.67
N PRO A 36 27.51 -20.30 29.96
CA PRO A 36 26.24 -20.27 30.67
C PRO A 36 25.95 -18.87 31.28
N GLU A 37 24.68 -18.67 31.62
CA GLU A 37 24.05 -17.41 32.00
C GLU A 37 24.03 -17.20 33.53
N GLU A 38 24.05 -15.94 33.99
CA GLU A 38 23.40 -15.56 35.27
C GLU A 38 22.70 -14.20 35.14
N GLU A 39 21.42 -14.17 35.52
CA GLU A 39 20.54 -12.99 35.48
C GLU A 39 20.72 -12.07 36.70
N ILE A 40 20.61 -10.75 36.52
CA ILE A 40 20.51 -9.79 37.64
C ILE A 40 19.15 -9.08 37.62
N LYS A 41 18.37 -9.25 38.69
CA LYS A 41 17.10 -8.53 38.93
C LYS A 41 17.33 -7.28 39.80
N PRO A 42 16.67 -6.14 39.52
CA PRO A 42 16.86 -4.89 40.28
C PRO A 42 15.96 -4.79 41.52
N VAL A 43 16.45 -4.16 42.59
CA VAL A 43 15.65 -3.79 43.78
C VAL A 43 15.93 -2.33 44.19
N MET A 44 14.87 -1.68 44.69
CA MET A 44 14.71 -0.24 44.91
C MET A 44 15.10 0.29 46.32
N ARG A 45 15.39 1.61 46.35
CA ARG A 45 14.97 2.64 47.36
C ARG A 45 15.82 3.01 48.62
N VAL A 46 16.15 4.32 48.67
CA VAL A 46 15.91 5.32 49.77
C VAL A 46 16.98 5.53 50.88
N LEU A 47 17.68 6.69 50.77
CA LEU A 47 17.92 7.82 51.74
C LEU A 47 18.16 7.53 53.26
N PRO A 48 18.99 8.33 54.00
CA PRO A 48 18.93 9.81 54.02
C PRO A 48 20.25 10.61 54.23
N SER A 49 20.10 11.94 54.28
CA SER A 49 21.13 12.99 54.44
C SER A 49 21.79 13.05 55.84
N PRO A 50 22.88 13.84 56.00
CA PRO A 50 22.72 15.17 56.61
C PRO A 50 23.56 16.31 55.98
N LYS A 51 23.27 17.57 56.39
CA LYS A 51 24.03 18.80 56.07
C LYS A 51 24.94 19.19 57.24
N ALA A 52 26.11 19.79 56.96
CA ALA A 52 26.51 21.12 57.48
C ALA A 52 27.95 21.54 57.05
N GLU A 53 28.04 22.73 56.43
CA GLU A 53 29.07 23.78 56.59
C GLU A 53 30.58 23.43 56.67
N THR A 54 31.37 23.85 55.66
CA THR A 54 32.36 24.95 55.76
C THR A 54 33.09 25.21 54.44
N GLU A 55 33.34 26.49 54.14
CA GLU A 55 34.29 27.03 53.14
C GLU A 55 35.36 27.86 53.92
N PRO A 56 36.55 28.28 53.39
CA PRO A 56 36.74 28.76 52.00
C PRO A 56 38.15 28.65 51.32
N VAL A 57 38.20 29.06 50.02
CA VAL A 57 39.28 29.81 49.30
C VAL A 57 40.57 29.14 48.72
N ALA A 58 40.81 29.45 47.41
CA ALA A 58 42.04 29.43 46.56
C ALA A 58 42.78 28.08 46.29
N GLY A 59 43.29 27.73 45.10
CA GLY A 59 43.50 28.42 43.79
C GLY A 59 44.97 28.90 43.58
N PRO A 60 45.52 29.10 42.36
CA PRO A 60 45.16 28.66 40.99
C PRO A 60 46.37 28.02 40.22
N VAL A 61 46.32 27.93 38.87
CA VAL A 61 47.37 28.27 37.86
C VAL A 61 47.07 27.58 36.51
N ALA A 62 46.89 28.37 35.44
CA ALA A 62 47.13 28.00 34.04
C ALA A 62 47.22 29.29 33.21
N GLU A 63 48.25 29.42 32.37
CA GLU A 63 48.57 30.65 31.64
C GLU A 63 47.98 30.66 30.21
N SER A 64 47.53 31.85 29.82
CA SER A 64 47.35 32.40 28.47
C SER A 64 48.68 32.36 27.66
N GLU A 65 48.85 32.56 26.35
CA GLU A 65 48.06 33.03 25.17
C GLU A 65 49.06 32.97 23.95
N PRO A 66 48.94 33.70 22.81
CA PRO A 66 47.78 34.16 22.01
C PRO A 66 47.91 33.85 20.49
N GLU A 67 46.86 34.14 19.70
CA GLU A 67 47.02 34.54 18.29
C GLU A 67 46.19 35.80 17.97
N VAL A 68 46.72 36.68 17.12
CA VAL A 68 46.11 37.96 16.70
C VAL A 68 45.97 37.97 15.18
N LYS A 69 44.81 38.44 14.68
CA LYS A 69 44.59 38.76 13.26
C LYS A 69 44.03 40.17 13.09
N ALA A 70 44.58 40.90 12.12
CA ALA A 70 43.92 42.01 11.43
C ALA A 70 44.56 42.21 10.04
N GLU A 71 43.73 42.57 9.07
CA GLU A 71 44.00 42.89 7.64
C GLU A 71 44.60 44.33 7.49
N PRO A 72 44.94 44.92 6.30
CA PRO A 72 44.45 44.64 4.94
C PRO A 72 45.41 44.86 3.72
N GLU A 73 44.80 44.96 2.53
CA GLU A 73 45.29 45.02 1.13
C GLU A 73 46.41 46.03 0.76
N VAL A 74 47.15 45.77 -0.36
CA VAL A 74 47.20 46.60 -1.59
C VAL A 74 48.14 46.04 -2.70
N LYS A 75 47.73 46.24 -3.96
CA LYS A 75 48.32 45.98 -5.30
C LYS A 75 49.85 46.19 -5.49
N ALA A 76 50.49 45.35 -6.33
CA ALA A 76 51.04 45.72 -7.68
C ALA A 76 51.93 44.64 -8.35
N GLU A 77 51.76 44.46 -9.67
CA GLU A 77 52.67 43.79 -10.64
C GLU A 77 53.87 44.72 -11.03
N PRO A 78 54.92 44.34 -11.84
CA PRO A 78 54.95 43.25 -12.84
C PRO A 78 56.29 42.46 -13.10
N GLU A 79 56.16 41.43 -13.96
CA GLU A 79 57.10 40.89 -14.97
C GLU A 79 58.60 40.66 -14.67
N VAL A 80 59.12 39.46 -15.03
CA VAL A 80 60.07 39.23 -16.17
C VAL A 80 60.06 37.73 -16.56
N LYS A 81 60.00 37.45 -17.87
CA LYS A 81 60.24 36.12 -18.48
C LYS A 81 61.73 35.93 -18.81
N VAL A 82 62.27 34.71 -18.65
CA VAL A 82 63.28 34.15 -19.57
C VAL A 82 63.10 32.62 -19.65
N GLU A 83 62.99 32.10 -20.87
CA GLU A 83 63.05 30.67 -21.21
C GLU A 83 64.50 30.28 -21.56
N ALA A 84 64.96 29.07 -21.18
CA ALA A 84 66.07 28.40 -21.86
C ALA A 84 66.06 26.89 -21.59
N GLU A 85 66.15 26.10 -22.66
CA GLU A 85 66.10 24.63 -22.64
C GLU A 85 67.49 24.00 -22.46
N ALA A 86 67.57 22.81 -21.86
CA ALA A 86 68.62 21.81 -22.15
C ALA A 86 68.17 20.40 -21.74
N LYS A 87 68.42 19.40 -22.60
CA LYS A 87 67.82 18.04 -22.55
C LYS A 87 68.91 16.96 -22.70
N VAL A 88 68.99 16.01 -21.75
CA VAL A 88 69.64 14.68 -21.87
C VAL A 88 68.94 13.78 -20.83
N GLU A 89 68.00 12.88 -21.14
CA GLU A 89 68.06 11.59 -21.86
C GLU A 89 68.75 10.42 -21.11
N ALA A 90 67.91 9.55 -20.52
CA ALA A 90 68.06 8.10 -20.34
C ALA A 90 66.69 7.59 -19.78
N GLU A 91 65.80 7.01 -20.60
CA GLU A 91 65.61 5.55 -20.76
C GLU A 91 65.53 4.81 -19.40
N THR A 92 64.41 4.14 -19.06
CA THR A 92 63.99 2.90 -19.73
C THR A 92 62.49 2.75 -19.99
N LYS A 93 62.20 1.84 -20.92
CA LYS A 93 60.90 1.53 -21.54
C LYS A 93 60.21 0.36 -20.83
N ALA A 94 58.94 0.51 -20.45
CA ALA A 94 58.05 -0.59 -20.10
C ALA A 94 56.69 -0.42 -20.81
N GLU A 95 56.38 -1.37 -21.67
CA GLU A 95 55.30 -1.35 -22.65
C GLU A 95 54.19 -2.28 -22.16
N ILE A 96 53.01 -1.73 -21.82
CA ILE A 96 51.80 -2.52 -21.56
C ILE A 96 50.70 -2.00 -22.48
N VAL A 97 50.54 -2.72 -23.59
CA VAL A 97 49.39 -2.59 -24.47
C VAL A 97 48.24 -3.40 -23.85
N SER A 98 47.24 -2.73 -23.29
CA SER A 98 45.97 -3.37 -22.93
C SER A 98 45.02 -3.28 -24.12
N GLU A 99 45.16 -4.22 -25.05
CA GLU A 99 44.32 -4.35 -26.24
C GLU A 99 42.93 -4.88 -25.83
N THR A 100 41.99 -3.98 -25.51
CA THR A 100 40.59 -4.34 -25.27
C THR A 100 39.87 -4.59 -26.59
N VAL A 101 40.17 -5.73 -27.21
CA VAL A 101 39.36 -6.25 -28.33
C VAL A 101 38.10 -6.88 -27.76
N GLU A 102 37.05 -6.08 -27.59
CA GLU A 102 35.70 -6.60 -27.46
C GLU A 102 35.26 -7.17 -28.83
N THR A 103 35.67 -8.41 -29.15
CA THR A 103 34.95 -9.18 -30.15
C THR A 103 33.61 -9.58 -29.56
N SER A 104 32.57 -8.81 -29.88
CA SER A 104 31.17 -9.17 -29.65
C SER A 104 30.87 -10.48 -30.38
N SER A 105 31.05 -11.61 -29.69
CA SER A 105 30.96 -12.96 -30.29
C SER A 105 29.53 -13.39 -30.66
N ASP A 106 28.61 -12.44 -30.76
CA ASP A 106 27.18 -12.64 -31.00
C ASP A 106 26.87 -12.97 -32.47
N ASP A 107 27.75 -12.57 -33.39
CA ASP A 107 27.65 -12.88 -34.82
C ASP A 107 28.33 -14.20 -35.24
N LEU A 108 28.53 -15.15 -34.31
CA LEU A 108 29.05 -16.50 -34.62
C LEU A 108 28.37 -17.18 -35.84
N PRO A 109 27.04 -17.06 -36.09
CA PRO A 109 26.44 -17.54 -37.32
C PRO A 109 26.88 -16.76 -38.56
N GLY A 110 27.02 -15.44 -38.45
CA GLY A 110 27.48 -14.53 -39.50
C GLY A 110 28.93 -14.81 -39.92
N ASP A 111 29.83 -14.96 -38.94
CA ASP A 111 31.25 -15.26 -39.13
C ASP A 111 31.46 -16.59 -39.88
N ILE A 112 30.67 -17.62 -39.54
CA ILE A 112 30.71 -18.92 -40.25
C ILE A 112 30.29 -18.74 -41.71
N PHE A 113 29.28 -17.91 -42.00
CA PHE A 113 28.88 -17.63 -43.38
C PHE A 113 29.91 -16.79 -44.12
N ASP A 114 30.59 -15.84 -43.45
CA ASP A 114 31.69 -15.08 -44.05
C ASP A 114 32.89 -15.95 -44.42
N ALA A 115 33.35 -16.83 -43.51
CA ALA A 115 34.44 -17.74 -43.80
C ALA A 115 34.13 -18.69 -44.98
N ILE A 116 32.87 -19.15 -45.10
CA ILE A 116 32.42 -19.95 -46.23
C ILE A 116 32.40 -19.11 -47.53
N ILE A 117 31.96 -17.85 -47.47
CA ILE A 117 31.89 -16.96 -48.62
C ILE A 117 33.29 -16.52 -49.08
N GLU A 118 34.22 -16.27 -48.17
CA GLU A 118 35.63 -15.99 -48.48
C GLU A 118 36.30 -17.20 -49.14
N LEU A 119 36.06 -18.41 -48.60
CA LEU A 119 36.54 -19.66 -49.21
C LEU A 119 35.94 -19.87 -50.61
N PHE A 120 34.66 -19.58 -50.81
CA PHE A 120 34.01 -19.71 -52.11
C PHE A 120 34.51 -18.66 -53.11
N ASN A 121 34.66 -17.40 -52.69
CA ASN A 121 35.14 -16.32 -53.55
C ASN A 121 36.64 -16.45 -53.88
N SER A 122 37.47 -17.01 -52.99
CA SER A 122 38.88 -17.31 -53.27
C SER A 122 39.11 -18.48 -54.23
N THR A 123 38.14 -19.40 -54.36
CA THR A 123 38.20 -20.52 -55.31
C THR A 123 37.60 -20.20 -56.69
N MET A 124 36.96 -19.04 -56.85
CA MET A 124 36.43 -18.55 -58.13
C MET A 124 37.37 -17.54 -58.83
N PRO A 125 37.33 -17.41 -60.16
CA PRO A 125 38.08 -16.38 -60.87
C PRO A 125 37.71 -14.96 -60.38
N GLU A 126 38.71 -14.08 -60.22
CA GLU A 126 38.51 -12.73 -59.63
C GLU A 126 37.34 -11.93 -60.21
N PHE A 127 37.12 -12.02 -61.52
CA PHE A 127 36.03 -11.32 -62.21
C PHE A 127 34.65 -11.74 -61.67
N VAL A 128 34.46 -13.02 -61.38
CA VAL A 128 33.21 -13.56 -60.84
C VAL A 128 33.06 -13.18 -59.38
N ALA A 129 34.11 -13.36 -58.57
CA ALA A 129 34.14 -12.98 -57.16
C ALA A 129 33.81 -11.49 -56.93
N LYS A 130 34.34 -10.59 -57.78
CA LYS A 130 34.06 -9.14 -57.73
C LYS A 130 32.66 -8.75 -58.25
N SER A 131 31.94 -9.67 -58.89
CA SER A 131 30.62 -9.42 -59.50
C SER A 131 29.42 -9.91 -58.68
N LEU A 132 29.67 -10.73 -57.66
CA LEU A 132 28.63 -11.29 -56.78
C LEU A 132 28.59 -10.50 -55.46
N SER A 133 27.41 -10.07 -55.05
CA SER A 133 27.21 -9.44 -53.74
C SER A 133 27.25 -10.49 -52.63
N SER A 134 28.19 -10.35 -51.69
CA SER A 134 28.35 -11.27 -50.55
C SER A 134 27.07 -11.43 -49.72
N GLU A 135 26.24 -10.38 -49.57
CA GLU A 135 24.97 -10.48 -48.84
C GLU A 135 23.95 -11.40 -49.54
N ALA A 136 23.90 -11.41 -50.87
CA ALA A 136 23.05 -12.35 -51.61
C ALA A 136 23.59 -13.78 -51.54
N GLN A 137 24.92 -13.95 -51.50
CA GLN A 137 25.55 -15.25 -51.22
C GLN A 137 25.18 -15.74 -49.81
N ARG A 138 25.20 -14.88 -48.78
CA ARG A 138 24.74 -15.22 -47.41
C ARG A 138 23.29 -15.69 -47.42
N LYS A 139 22.37 -14.93 -48.02
CA LYS A 139 20.94 -15.29 -48.10
C LYS A 139 20.72 -16.63 -48.83
N TYR A 140 21.37 -16.83 -49.98
CA TYR A 140 21.28 -18.10 -50.72
C TYR A 140 21.80 -19.29 -49.91
N ILE A 141 22.94 -19.14 -49.23
CA ILE A 141 23.49 -20.18 -48.34
C ILE A 141 22.51 -20.44 -47.17
N TYR A 142 22.01 -19.38 -46.53
CA TYR A 142 21.05 -19.50 -45.42
C TYR A 142 19.76 -20.22 -45.82
N ASP A 143 19.20 -19.91 -47.00
CA ASP A 143 17.96 -20.50 -47.51
C ASP A 143 18.12 -21.95 -47.99
N HIS A 144 19.33 -22.36 -48.41
CA HIS A 144 19.61 -23.74 -48.83
C HIS A 144 20.20 -24.67 -47.76
N ILE A 145 20.55 -24.14 -46.59
CA ILE A 145 20.89 -24.94 -45.41
C ILE A 145 19.67 -25.73 -44.93
N SER A 146 19.87 -26.91 -44.34
CA SER A 146 18.76 -27.73 -43.83
C SER A 146 18.05 -27.05 -42.65
N ASP A 147 16.72 -27.20 -42.56
CA ASP A 147 15.93 -26.69 -41.44
C ASP A 147 16.44 -27.18 -40.08
N SER A 148 16.98 -28.39 -40.03
CA SER A 148 17.63 -28.95 -38.84
C SER A 148 18.87 -28.17 -38.39
N LEU A 149 19.65 -27.61 -39.31
CA LEU A 149 20.83 -26.81 -38.98
C LEU A 149 20.46 -25.36 -38.72
N ARG A 150 19.49 -24.78 -39.45
CA ARG A 150 18.86 -23.50 -39.10
C ARG A 150 18.28 -23.52 -37.68
N ALA A 151 17.51 -24.56 -37.34
CA ALA A 151 16.93 -24.74 -36.00
C ALA A 151 18.00 -24.93 -34.92
N ARG A 152 19.11 -25.63 -35.21
CA ARG A 152 20.24 -25.73 -34.27
C ARG A 152 20.96 -24.40 -34.07
N ILE A 153 21.22 -23.63 -35.13
CA ILE A 153 21.81 -22.29 -35.04
C ILE A 153 20.89 -21.37 -34.22
N ALA A 154 19.60 -21.31 -34.57
CA ALA A 154 18.61 -20.53 -33.85
C ALA A 154 18.50 -20.97 -32.37
N SER A 155 18.57 -22.27 -32.08
CA SER A 155 18.59 -22.77 -30.71
C SER A 155 19.87 -22.42 -29.96
N THR A 156 21.04 -22.47 -30.60
CA THR A 156 22.30 -22.03 -29.94
C THR A 156 22.31 -20.54 -29.66
N VAL A 157 21.73 -19.72 -30.55
CA VAL A 157 21.54 -18.28 -30.31
C VAL A 157 20.52 -18.07 -29.19
N ALA A 158 19.38 -18.78 -29.19
CA ALA A 158 18.34 -18.66 -28.15
C ALA A 158 18.75 -19.24 -26.77
N VAL A 159 19.77 -20.11 -26.71
CA VAL A 159 20.39 -20.55 -25.44
C VAL A 159 21.45 -19.55 -24.95
N ARG A 160 22.03 -18.74 -25.86
CA ARG A 160 23.01 -17.68 -25.54
C ARG A 160 22.35 -16.35 -25.18
N VAL A 161 21.18 -16.06 -25.76
CA VAL A 161 20.24 -15.09 -25.22
C VAL A 161 19.66 -15.73 -23.96
N SER A 162 20.40 -15.64 -22.86
CA SER A 162 20.03 -16.21 -21.57
C SER A 162 18.61 -15.78 -21.18
N THR A 163 17.92 -16.60 -20.41
CA THR A 163 16.53 -16.32 -20.05
C THR A 163 16.43 -14.97 -19.33
N PRO A 164 15.29 -14.26 -19.39
CA PRO A 164 15.19 -12.95 -18.74
C PRO A 164 15.48 -12.97 -17.24
N ALA A 165 15.34 -14.13 -16.59
CA ALA A 165 15.78 -14.36 -15.21
C ALA A 165 17.31 -14.31 -15.08
N ASP A 166 18.03 -15.12 -15.87
CA ASP A 166 19.51 -15.14 -15.89
C ASP A 166 20.07 -13.74 -16.19
N MET A 167 19.44 -12.97 -17.10
CA MET A 167 19.84 -11.60 -17.40
C MET A 167 19.64 -10.64 -16.22
N THR A 168 18.62 -10.84 -15.39
CA THR A 168 18.45 -10.05 -14.15
C THR A 168 19.45 -10.46 -13.07
N GLU A 169 19.75 -11.76 -12.93
CA GLU A 169 20.76 -12.25 -11.97
C GLU A 169 22.17 -11.78 -12.36
N HIS A 170 22.55 -11.87 -13.64
CA HIS A 170 23.80 -11.32 -14.15
C HIS A 170 23.90 -9.82 -13.94
N ARG A 171 22.80 -9.06 -14.11
CA ARG A 171 22.78 -7.63 -13.84
C ARG A 171 22.99 -7.32 -12.36
N GLN A 172 22.32 -8.02 -11.45
CA GLN A 172 22.53 -7.88 -10.01
C GLN A 172 23.96 -8.27 -9.59
N LEU A 173 24.55 -9.29 -10.22
CA LEU A 173 25.94 -9.67 -10.01
C LEU A 173 26.92 -8.59 -10.52
N ILE A 174 26.64 -7.99 -11.67
CA ILE A 174 27.41 -6.85 -12.19
C ILE A 174 27.31 -5.66 -11.24
N ASP A 175 26.11 -5.30 -10.79
CA ASP A 175 25.89 -4.17 -9.87
C ASP A 175 26.60 -4.40 -8.52
N THR A 176 26.59 -5.61 -7.97
CA THR A 176 27.32 -5.96 -6.73
C THR A 176 28.84 -6.01 -6.94
N LEU A 177 29.33 -6.47 -8.09
CA LEU A 177 30.76 -6.40 -8.43
C LEU A 177 31.23 -4.95 -8.64
N HIS A 178 30.38 -4.07 -9.17
CA HIS A 178 30.65 -2.63 -9.24
C HIS A 178 30.74 -2.00 -7.85
N GLN A 179 29.79 -2.28 -6.96
CA GLN A 179 29.82 -1.81 -5.57
C GLN A 179 31.07 -2.30 -4.82
N ALA A 180 31.38 -3.59 -4.89
CA ALA A 180 32.59 -4.15 -4.27
C ALA A 180 33.89 -3.57 -4.85
N ARG A 181 33.89 -3.16 -6.13
CA ARG A 181 35.02 -2.45 -6.74
C ARG A 181 35.13 -1.02 -6.23
N GLU A 182 34.03 -0.28 -6.13
CA GLU A 182 34.00 1.08 -5.59
C GLU A 182 34.45 1.11 -4.12
N GLU A 183 34.02 0.16 -3.30
CA GLU A 183 34.50 -0.04 -1.93
C GLU A 183 36.00 -0.34 -1.88
N ALA A 184 36.50 -1.23 -2.74
CA ALA A 184 37.93 -1.54 -2.82
C ALA A 184 38.78 -0.33 -3.27
N ASP A 185 38.28 0.48 -4.21
CA ASP A 185 38.95 1.69 -4.67
C ASP A 185 38.88 2.82 -3.61
N ALA A 186 37.80 2.91 -2.84
CA ALA A 186 37.70 3.79 -1.67
C ALA A 186 38.73 3.42 -0.59
N LEU A 187 38.83 2.14 -0.22
CA LEU A 187 39.83 1.65 0.74
C LEU A 187 41.27 1.84 0.23
N ARG A 188 41.53 1.69 -1.08
CA ARG A 188 42.84 2.03 -1.67
C ARG A 188 43.16 3.51 -1.52
N ASN A 189 42.21 4.39 -1.79
CA ASN A 189 42.39 5.84 -1.65
C ASN A 189 42.61 6.23 -0.18
N GLU A 190 41.88 5.61 0.76
CA GLU A 190 42.10 5.79 2.19
C GLU A 190 43.51 5.34 2.60
N MET A 191 43.94 4.13 2.22
CA MET A 191 45.29 3.61 2.50
C MET A 191 46.40 4.46 1.89
N LEU A 192 46.20 5.00 0.68
CA LEU A 192 47.11 5.98 0.07
C LEU A 192 47.16 7.29 0.87
N SER A 193 46.00 7.82 1.29
CA SER A 193 45.94 9.03 2.11
C SER A 193 46.64 8.84 3.46
N LEU A 194 46.37 7.74 4.17
CA LEU A 194 47.01 7.38 5.42
C LEU A 194 48.52 7.24 5.24
N ARG A 195 48.96 6.56 4.18
CA ARG A 195 50.38 6.44 3.83
C ARG A 195 51.04 7.80 3.58
N THR A 196 50.43 8.66 2.76
CA THR A 196 51.00 10.01 2.52
C THR A 196 51.03 10.85 3.79
N SER A 197 50.03 10.72 4.67
CA SER A 197 50.02 11.42 5.96
C SER A 197 51.12 10.91 6.91
N ALA A 198 51.39 9.60 6.92
CA ALA A 198 52.49 9.00 7.68
C ALA A 198 53.87 9.37 7.11
N GLU A 199 53.99 9.44 5.78
CA GLU A 199 55.22 9.91 5.11
C GLU A 199 55.48 11.41 5.39
N GLN A 200 54.43 12.25 5.38
CA GLN A 200 54.50 13.66 5.80
C GLN A 200 54.85 13.83 7.28
N GLN A 201 54.25 13.05 8.18
CA GLN A 201 54.60 13.06 9.61
C GLN A 201 56.05 12.64 9.83
N LYS A 202 56.50 11.57 9.17
CA LYS A 202 57.90 11.13 9.20
C LYS A 202 58.83 12.25 8.72
N GLN A 203 58.49 12.94 7.63
CA GLN A 203 59.27 14.07 7.13
C GLN A 203 59.31 15.23 8.13
N ALA A 204 58.17 15.62 8.72
CA ALA A 204 58.11 16.65 9.75
C ALA A 204 58.94 16.28 11.00
N PHE A 205 58.94 15.01 11.41
CA PHE A 205 59.80 14.54 12.49
C PHE A 205 61.29 14.56 12.11
N THR A 206 61.67 14.19 10.88
CA THR A 206 63.07 14.32 10.44
C THR A 206 63.51 15.78 10.36
N ASP A 207 62.66 16.67 9.84
CA ASP A 207 62.94 18.10 9.77
C ASP A 207 63.14 18.67 11.18
N ARG A 208 62.28 18.31 12.14
CA ARG A 208 62.44 18.69 13.55
C ARG A 208 63.71 18.12 14.19
N ILE A 209 64.13 16.91 13.84
CA ILE A 209 65.42 16.35 14.28
C ILE A 209 66.57 17.19 13.73
N THR A 210 66.58 17.51 12.43
CA THR A 210 67.65 18.36 11.85
C THR A 210 67.66 19.78 12.45
N GLU A 211 66.49 20.32 12.78
CA GLU A 211 66.37 21.61 13.47
C GLU A 211 66.98 21.53 14.88
N LEU A 212 66.64 20.49 15.66
CA LEU A 212 67.19 20.23 16.99
C LEU A 212 68.71 20.00 16.94
N ASP A 213 69.23 19.25 15.97
CA ASP A 213 70.67 19.08 15.77
C ASP A 213 71.35 20.42 15.43
N SER A 214 70.67 21.29 14.67
CA SER A 214 71.15 22.67 14.43
C SER A 214 71.17 23.52 15.70
N HIS A 215 70.16 23.37 16.56
CA HIS A 215 70.08 24.08 17.85
C HIS A 215 71.12 23.56 18.84
N LEU A 216 71.34 22.25 18.92
CA LEU A 216 72.41 21.64 19.70
C LEU A 216 73.77 22.14 19.21
N SER A 217 73.99 22.19 17.89
CA SER A 217 75.22 22.74 17.29
C SER A 217 75.44 24.22 17.65
N LYS A 218 74.38 25.04 17.58
CA LYS A 218 74.42 26.46 18.02
C LYS A 218 74.71 26.59 19.50
N LEU A 219 74.04 25.82 20.36
CA LEU A 219 74.24 25.81 21.82
C LEU A 219 75.65 25.35 22.22
N ILE A 220 76.23 24.39 21.49
CA ILE A 220 77.63 23.96 21.70
C ILE A 220 78.59 25.10 21.33
N ALA A 221 78.36 25.78 20.20
CA ALA A 221 79.16 26.93 19.79
C ALA A 221 79.00 28.12 20.75
N GLU A 222 77.78 28.41 21.20
CA GLU A 222 77.47 29.46 22.17
C GLU A 222 78.09 29.15 23.53
N LYS A 223 77.96 27.91 24.05
CA LYS A 223 78.63 27.48 25.28
C LYS A 223 80.15 27.65 25.19
N GLY A 224 80.74 27.34 24.03
CA GLY A 224 82.15 27.63 23.75
C GLY A 224 82.45 29.13 23.84
N GLN A 225 81.67 29.98 23.16
CA GLN A 225 81.82 31.43 23.23
C GLN A 225 81.62 31.99 24.64
N VAL A 226 80.58 31.57 25.36
CA VAL A 226 80.29 31.98 26.75
C VAL A 226 81.43 31.55 27.67
N SER A 227 82.02 30.36 27.47
CA SER A 227 83.22 29.97 28.22
C SER A 227 84.41 30.90 27.94
N THR A 228 84.67 31.27 26.68
CA THR A 228 85.73 32.24 26.34
C THR A 228 85.44 33.67 26.85
N LYS A 229 84.18 34.11 26.76
CA LYS A 229 83.72 35.42 27.25
C LYS A 229 83.74 35.48 28.77
N HIS A 230 83.33 34.43 29.48
CA HIS A 230 83.43 34.34 30.94
C HIS A 230 84.89 34.38 31.40
N SER A 231 85.80 33.76 30.65
CA SER A 231 87.26 33.91 30.85
C SER A 231 87.80 35.32 30.55
N GLN A 232 87.10 36.14 29.76
CA GLN A 232 87.45 37.55 29.49
C GLN A 232 86.78 38.53 30.48
N HIS A 233 85.55 38.23 30.92
CA HIS A 233 84.73 39.08 31.78
C HIS A 233 85.03 38.91 33.28
N GLN A 234 86.06 38.15 33.68
CA GLN A 234 86.55 38.11 35.06
C GLN A 234 87.37 39.37 35.44
N ALA A 235 86.91 40.54 34.96
CA ALA A 235 87.36 41.89 35.26
C ALA A 235 86.15 42.81 35.04
N VAL A 236 85.34 43.03 36.09
CA VAL A 236 84.07 43.77 36.00
C VAL A 236 84.23 45.17 36.60
N ASP A 237 83.83 46.19 35.84
CA ASP A 237 83.77 47.59 36.27
C ASP A 237 82.47 47.87 37.07
N PRO A 238 82.52 48.69 38.14
CA PRO A 238 81.40 48.85 39.07
C PRO A 238 80.27 49.79 38.60
N THR A 239 80.33 50.35 37.38
CA THR A 239 79.27 51.19 36.80
C THR A 239 78.17 50.38 36.11
N GLU A 240 78.48 49.21 35.56
CA GLU A 240 77.52 48.33 34.89
C GLU A 240 76.30 47.88 35.74
N PRO A 241 76.41 47.57 37.06
CA PRO A 241 75.25 47.12 37.83
C PRO A 241 74.20 48.23 38.05
N ALA A 242 74.61 49.49 38.23
CA ALA A 242 73.66 50.58 38.50
C ALA A 242 72.75 50.88 37.29
N GLU A 243 73.28 50.76 36.07
CA GLU A 243 72.48 50.89 34.84
C GLU A 243 71.54 49.69 34.65
N LYS A 244 71.98 48.49 35.05
CA LYS A 244 71.15 47.27 35.06
C LYS A 244 70.01 47.39 36.06
N ASP A 245 70.26 47.86 37.28
CA ASP A 245 69.25 48.09 38.32
C ASP A 245 68.21 49.13 37.87
N ALA A 246 68.65 50.23 37.25
CA ALA A 246 67.74 51.22 36.68
C ALA A 246 66.86 50.64 35.56
N LYS A 247 67.41 49.74 34.72
CA LYS A 247 66.64 49.07 33.66
C LYS A 247 65.69 48.02 34.21
N ILE A 248 66.06 47.33 35.30
CA ILE A 248 65.18 46.40 36.02
C ILE A 248 63.96 47.14 36.57
N GLU A 249 64.14 48.34 37.15
CA GLU A 249 63.01 49.11 37.67
C GLU A 249 62.06 49.61 36.56
N GLU A 250 62.60 50.04 35.41
CA GLU A 250 61.80 50.38 34.23
C GLU A 250 60.98 49.15 33.76
N LEU A 251 61.62 47.99 33.65
CA LEU A 251 60.96 46.74 33.26
C LEU A 251 59.90 46.30 34.28
N ASN A 252 60.15 46.43 35.58
CA ASN A 252 59.17 46.16 36.63
C ASN A 252 57.94 47.05 36.48
N SER A 253 58.11 48.37 36.28
CA SER A 253 57.00 49.29 36.05
C SER A 253 56.21 48.94 34.78
N HIS A 254 56.88 48.45 33.75
CA HIS A 254 56.23 47.98 32.53
C HIS A 254 55.45 46.68 32.76
N ILE A 255 56.02 45.71 33.50
CA ILE A 255 55.34 44.47 33.91
C ILE A 255 54.10 44.78 34.74
N GLU A 256 54.15 45.73 35.68
CA GLU A 256 52.96 46.18 36.43
C GLU A 256 51.90 46.78 35.50
N SER A 257 52.31 47.61 34.53
CA SER A 257 51.37 48.19 33.55
C SER A 257 50.70 47.11 32.69
N LEU A 258 51.45 46.13 32.18
CA LEU A 258 50.93 45.00 31.41
C LEU A 258 50.02 44.10 32.26
N THR A 259 50.41 43.81 33.51
CA THR A 259 49.60 43.05 34.47
C THR A 259 48.28 43.75 34.75
N SER A 260 48.27 45.09 34.85
CA SER A 260 47.03 45.87 34.99
C SER A 260 46.16 45.80 33.74
N ARG A 261 46.76 45.76 32.54
CA ARG A 261 46.04 45.68 31.27
C ARG A 261 45.45 44.29 31.02
N ILE A 262 46.17 43.21 31.37
CA ILE A 262 45.67 41.83 31.34
C ILE A 262 44.42 41.73 32.21
N LYS A 263 44.46 42.18 33.47
CA LYS A 263 43.30 42.19 34.38
C LYS A 263 42.09 42.98 33.85
N GLN A 264 42.32 44.03 33.05
CA GLN A 264 41.23 44.77 32.37
C GLN A 264 40.64 43.95 31.22
N LEU A 265 41.49 43.35 30.38
CA LEU A 265 41.08 42.49 29.28
C LEU A 265 40.31 41.26 29.80
N ASP A 266 40.77 40.60 30.86
CA ASP A 266 40.04 39.53 31.54
C ASP A 266 38.63 39.97 31.96
N ALA A 267 38.51 41.17 32.54
CA ALA A 267 37.23 41.72 32.96
C ALA A 267 36.32 42.11 31.77
N GLU A 268 36.89 42.47 30.62
CA GLU A 268 36.17 42.73 29.37
C GLU A 268 35.71 41.42 28.70
N VAL A 269 36.57 40.41 28.63
CA VAL A 269 36.28 39.06 28.12
C VAL A 269 35.17 38.39 28.94
N ASN A 270 35.22 38.46 30.27
CA ASN A 270 34.17 37.89 31.12
C ASN A 270 32.81 38.60 30.94
N LYS A 271 32.79 39.92 30.69
CA LYS A 271 31.56 40.65 30.34
C LYS A 271 31.04 40.26 28.96
N ALA A 272 31.91 40.14 27.96
CA ALA A 272 31.53 39.68 26.63
C ALA A 272 30.95 38.25 26.65
N ARG A 273 31.58 37.35 27.42
CA ARG A 273 31.12 35.97 27.60
C ARG A 273 29.73 35.89 28.22
N THR A 274 29.50 36.58 29.34
CA THR A 274 28.19 36.60 30.01
C THR A 274 27.10 37.28 29.16
N LEU A 275 27.46 38.25 28.31
CA LEU A 275 26.53 38.83 27.32
C LEU A 275 26.20 37.84 26.19
N ASN A 276 27.17 37.09 25.68
CA ASN A 276 26.92 36.04 24.69
C ASN A 276 26.04 34.93 25.25
N GLU A 277 26.31 34.43 26.46
CA GLU A 277 25.47 33.45 27.15
C GLU A 277 24.01 33.96 27.30
N GLN A 278 23.81 35.25 27.62
CA GLN A 278 22.48 35.86 27.65
C GLN A 278 21.82 36.00 26.26
N LEU A 279 22.61 36.21 25.20
CA LEU A 279 22.09 36.29 23.83
C LEU A 279 21.73 34.91 23.28
N GLU A 280 22.51 33.86 23.58
CA GLU A 280 22.21 32.47 23.26
C GLU A 280 20.95 31.98 23.97
N LEU A 281 20.79 32.30 25.27
CA LEU A 281 19.56 32.03 26.01
C LEU A 281 18.35 32.79 25.43
N LYS A 282 18.53 34.02 24.95
CA LYS A 282 17.46 34.77 24.27
C LYS A 282 17.13 34.19 22.89
N ALA A 283 18.13 33.77 22.12
CA ALA A 283 17.95 33.15 20.81
C ALA A 283 17.14 31.85 20.95
N THR A 284 17.63 30.91 21.78
CA THR A 284 16.95 29.63 22.05
C THR A 284 15.53 29.81 22.59
N MET A 285 15.30 30.77 23.51
CA MET A 285 13.95 31.10 23.95
C MET A 285 13.09 31.69 22.83
N SER A 286 13.64 32.55 21.96
CA SER A 286 12.91 33.10 20.82
C SER A 286 12.58 32.04 19.77
N ASP A 287 13.47 31.09 19.50
CA ASP A 287 13.25 29.94 18.62
C ASP A 287 12.14 29.04 19.18
N SER A 288 12.14 28.79 20.50
CA SER A 288 11.06 28.04 21.16
C SER A 288 9.70 28.75 21.01
N MET A 289 9.67 30.08 21.09
CA MET A 289 8.46 30.88 20.91
C MET A 289 8.00 30.90 19.45
N ILE A 290 8.93 31.01 18.49
CA ILE A 290 8.64 30.92 17.06
C ILE A 290 8.05 29.55 16.71
N ASN A 291 8.65 28.46 17.21
CA ASN A 291 8.14 27.10 17.01
C ASN A 291 6.73 26.92 17.60
N ASN A 292 6.47 27.44 18.81
CA ASN A 292 5.14 27.42 19.41
C ASN A 292 4.12 28.22 18.59
N LEU A 293 4.46 29.44 18.14
CA LEU A 293 3.59 30.26 17.29
C LEU A 293 3.34 29.62 15.91
N GLN A 294 4.33 28.93 15.33
CA GLN A 294 4.16 28.16 14.10
C GLN A 294 3.23 26.95 14.31
N ALA A 295 3.33 26.26 15.45
CA ALA A 295 2.43 25.16 15.81
C ALA A 295 1.00 25.64 16.13
N GLU A 296 0.83 26.83 16.70
CA GLU A 296 -0.48 27.46 16.86
C GLU A 296 -1.06 27.89 15.51
N ALA A 297 -0.25 28.47 14.62
CA ALA A 297 -0.66 28.84 13.28
C ALA A 297 -1.05 27.63 12.40
N SER A 298 -0.37 26.48 12.54
CA SER A 298 -0.75 25.25 11.84
C SER A 298 -2.06 24.67 12.38
N ARG A 299 -2.24 24.62 13.72
CA ARG A 299 -3.51 24.23 14.34
C ARG A 299 -4.68 25.13 13.92
N ALA A 300 -4.47 26.45 13.86
CA ALA A 300 -5.49 27.40 13.43
C ALA A 300 -5.89 27.19 11.96
N ARG A 301 -4.92 26.94 11.07
CA ARG A 301 -5.19 26.59 9.66
C ARG A 301 -5.95 25.27 9.54
N GLU A 302 -5.59 24.27 10.34
CA GLU A 302 -6.26 22.96 10.32
C GLU A 302 -7.71 23.04 10.85
N GLN A 303 -7.96 23.88 11.88
CA GLN A 303 -9.31 24.20 12.35
C GLN A 303 -10.13 24.96 11.29
N LEU A 304 -9.51 25.91 10.57
CA LEU A 304 -10.14 26.65 9.49
C LEU A 304 -10.53 25.71 8.34
N ALA A 305 -9.62 24.83 7.89
CA ALA A 305 -9.91 23.84 6.86
C ALA A 305 -11.04 22.86 7.25
N LYS A 306 -11.10 22.45 8.53
CA LYS A 306 -12.23 21.67 9.07
C LYS A 306 -13.54 22.44 9.00
N ALA A 307 -13.54 23.71 9.42
CA ALA A 307 -14.73 24.57 9.34
C ALA A 307 -15.19 24.86 7.90
N GLU A 308 -14.26 24.98 6.93
CA GLU A 308 -14.58 25.09 5.50
C GLU A 308 -15.21 23.80 4.96
N SER A 309 -14.70 22.63 5.36
CA SER A 309 -15.29 21.33 5.03
C SER A 309 -16.69 21.18 5.64
N ASP A 310 -16.88 21.54 6.91
CA ASP A 310 -18.19 21.49 7.58
C ASP A 310 -19.20 22.45 6.93
N LEU A 311 -18.75 23.62 6.46
CA LEU A 311 -19.58 24.57 5.73
C LEU A 311 -19.96 24.05 4.34
N ALA A 312 -19.05 23.36 3.64
CA ALA A 312 -19.35 22.71 2.36
C ALA A 312 -20.40 21.59 2.55
N ILE A 313 -20.26 20.76 3.59
CA ILE A 313 -21.25 19.73 3.97
C ILE A 313 -22.60 20.38 4.30
N ALA A 314 -22.61 21.49 5.04
CA ALA A 314 -23.84 22.22 5.34
C ALA A 314 -24.52 22.79 4.08
N ALA A 315 -23.75 23.29 3.11
CA ALA A 315 -24.27 23.75 1.82
C ALA A 315 -24.87 22.59 0.99
N GLU A 316 -24.22 21.44 0.92
CA GLU A 316 -24.79 20.24 0.28
C GLU A 316 -26.08 19.77 0.96
N ILE A 317 -26.13 19.81 2.30
CA ILE A 317 -27.33 19.47 3.07
C ILE A 317 -28.46 20.44 2.73
N GLN A 318 -28.16 21.74 2.60
CA GLN A 318 -29.15 22.74 2.21
C GLN A 318 -29.69 22.51 0.80
N GLU A 319 -28.83 22.24 -0.19
CA GLU A 319 -29.27 21.90 -1.56
C GLU A 319 -30.17 20.65 -1.56
N LYS A 320 -29.77 19.59 -0.84
CA LYS A 320 -30.57 18.37 -0.68
C LYS A 320 -31.92 18.66 0.00
N LEU A 321 -31.97 19.55 0.98
CA LEU A 321 -33.21 20.00 1.63
C LEU A 321 -34.11 20.79 0.67
N GLU A 322 -33.57 21.68 -0.15
CA GLU A 322 -34.32 22.42 -1.18
C GLU A 322 -34.94 21.44 -2.21
N LEU A 323 -34.19 20.44 -2.66
CA LEU A 323 -34.70 19.36 -3.51
C LEU A 323 -35.80 18.54 -2.81
N PHE A 324 -35.66 18.23 -1.52
CA PHE A 324 -36.73 17.57 -0.74
C PHE A 324 -37.97 18.45 -0.59
N GLU A 325 -37.82 19.77 -0.43
CA GLU A 325 -38.94 20.71 -0.43
C GLU A 325 -39.66 20.76 -1.78
N GLU A 326 -38.94 20.75 -2.90
CA GLU A 326 -39.55 20.65 -4.22
C GLU A 326 -40.34 19.34 -4.39
N ILE A 327 -39.74 18.21 -4.02
CA ILE A 327 -40.40 16.90 -4.06
C ILE A 327 -41.65 16.90 -3.18
N LYS A 328 -41.57 17.51 -1.99
CA LYS A 328 -42.73 17.69 -1.10
C LYS A 328 -43.81 18.54 -1.75
N LYS A 329 -43.48 19.72 -2.28
CA LYS A 329 -44.41 20.62 -3.00
C LYS A 329 -45.10 19.88 -4.18
N ARG A 330 -44.36 19.08 -4.95
CA ARG A 330 -44.90 18.22 -6.03
C ARG A 330 -45.84 17.13 -5.51
N LYS A 331 -45.48 16.45 -4.42
CA LYS A 331 -46.32 15.41 -3.79
C LYS A 331 -47.59 15.99 -3.17
N ASP A 332 -47.49 17.11 -2.45
CA ASP A 332 -48.63 17.82 -1.86
C ASP A 332 -49.60 18.32 -2.94
N ALA A 333 -49.08 18.87 -4.05
CA ALA A 333 -49.88 19.22 -5.22
C ALA A 333 -50.59 17.99 -5.83
N LYS A 334 -49.92 16.83 -5.91
CA LYS A 334 -50.54 15.60 -6.41
C LYS A 334 -51.60 15.05 -5.45
N ILE A 335 -51.40 15.15 -4.15
CA ILE A 335 -52.40 14.80 -3.12
C ILE A 335 -53.62 15.72 -3.26
N ASN A 336 -53.43 17.02 -3.49
CA ASN A 336 -54.52 17.96 -3.73
C ASN A 336 -55.29 17.63 -5.03
N GLU A 337 -54.60 17.26 -6.12
CA GLU A 337 -55.25 16.81 -7.35
C GLU A 337 -56.05 15.50 -7.15
N LEU A 338 -55.47 14.51 -6.47
CA LEU A 338 -56.12 13.23 -6.21
C LEU A 338 -57.30 13.37 -5.25
N THR A 339 -57.19 14.18 -4.19
CA THR A 339 -58.31 14.47 -3.28
C THR A 339 -59.42 15.26 -3.97
N ALA A 340 -59.10 16.18 -4.87
CA ALA A 340 -60.10 16.84 -5.73
C ALA A 340 -60.80 15.83 -6.66
N LYS A 341 -60.05 14.91 -7.28
CA LYS A 341 -60.63 13.83 -8.10
C LYS A 341 -61.51 12.88 -7.30
N VAL A 342 -61.10 12.50 -6.09
CA VAL A 342 -61.92 11.68 -5.17
C VAL A 342 -63.20 12.41 -4.79
N LYS A 343 -63.15 13.73 -4.51
CA LYS A 343 -64.35 14.54 -4.26
C LYS A 343 -65.29 14.59 -5.46
N LEU A 344 -64.78 14.86 -6.66
CA LEU A 344 -65.58 14.85 -7.88
C LEU A 344 -66.19 13.48 -8.17
N LEU A 345 -65.46 12.39 -7.93
CA LEU A 345 -65.99 11.03 -8.05
C LEU A 345 -67.04 10.72 -6.98
N SER A 346 -66.88 11.17 -5.73
CA SER A 346 -67.92 11.01 -4.70
C SER A 346 -69.16 11.84 -5.02
N GLU A 347 -69.00 13.06 -5.52
CA GLU A 347 -70.12 13.89 -6.02
C GLU A 347 -70.78 13.24 -7.23
N GLN A 348 -70.04 12.57 -8.12
CA GLN A 348 -70.62 11.80 -9.23
C GLN A 348 -71.35 10.54 -8.77
N ILE A 349 -70.91 9.89 -7.68
CA ILE A 349 -71.60 8.75 -7.06
C ILE A 349 -72.86 9.21 -6.32
N GLU A 350 -72.85 10.40 -5.70
CA GLU A 350 -74.01 10.99 -5.02
C GLU A 350 -75.05 11.57 -5.99
N ASN A 351 -74.59 12.18 -7.10
CA ASN A 351 -75.46 12.70 -8.16
C ASN A 351 -75.84 11.63 -9.22
N MET A 352 -75.23 10.44 -9.18
CA MET A 352 -75.78 9.27 -9.87
C MET A 352 -77.19 9.04 -9.28
N PRO A 353 -78.25 9.00 -10.11
CA PRO A 353 -79.56 8.68 -9.59
C PRO A 353 -79.50 7.33 -8.90
N ALA A 354 -80.18 7.22 -7.74
CA ALA A 354 -80.46 5.93 -7.10
C ALA A 354 -80.92 4.92 -8.18
N PRO A 355 -80.58 3.62 -8.06
CA PRO A 355 -80.87 2.62 -9.08
C PRO A 355 -82.31 2.81 -9.54
N ALA A 356 -82.47 3.06 -10.85
CA ALA A 356 -83.67 3.68 -11.39
C ALA A 356 -84.94 3.01 -10.85
N PRO A 357 -86.06 3.72 -10.67
CA PRO A 357 -87.28 3.10 -10.13
C PRO A 357 -87.70 1.84 -10.91
N ASP A 358 -87.36 1.76 -12.20
CA ASP A 358 -87.53 0.58 -13.05
C ASP A 358 -86.66 -0.63 -12.62
N VAL A 359 -85.43 -0.39 -12.11
CA VAL A 359 -84.53 -1.42 -11.56
C VAL A 359 -85.04 -1.89 -10.20
N GLN A 360 -85.48 -0.98 -9.32
CA GLN A 360 -86.08 -1.36 -8.05
C GLN A 360 -87.40 -2.15 -8.26
N ALA A 361 -88.25 -1.70 -9.18
CA ALA A 361 -89.45 -2.43 -9.58
C ALA A 361 -89.12 -3.80 -10.19
N ALA A 362 -88.06 -3.90 -11.01
CA ALA A 362 -87.60 -5.19 -11.54
C ALA A 362 -87.04 -6.12 -10.45
N GLU A 363 -86.35 -5.59 -9.43
CA GLU A 363 -85.91 -6.38 -8.27
C GLU A 363 -87.09 -6.88 -7.44
N GLU A 364 -88.09 -6.03 -7.17
CA GLU A 364 -89.35 -6.43 -6.51
C GLU A 364 -90.13 -7.48 -7.33
N GLU A 365 -90.19 -7.33 -8.66
CA GLU A 365 -90.85 -8.29 -9.55
C GLU A 365 -90.08 -9.62 -9.61
N ILE A 366 -88.75 -9.60 -9.64
CA ILE A 366 -87.91 -10.80 -9.53
C ILE A 366 -88.15 -11.52 -8.19
N LEU A 367 -88.29 -10.78 -7.08
CA LEU A 367 -88.62 -11.37 -5.78
C LEU A 367 -90.02 -11.99 -5.78
N ARG A 368 -91.04 -11.31 -6.30
CA ARG A 368 -92.40 -11.88 -6.43
C ARG A 368 -92.40 -13.14 -7.29
N LEU A 369 -91.75 -13.11 -8.45
CA LEU A 369 -91.64 -14.28 -9.34
C LEU A 369 -90.87 -15.44 -8.67
N ARG A 370 -89.97 -15.15 -7.74
CA ARG A 370 -89.24 -16.17 -6.96
C ARG A 370 -90.13 -16.81 -5.90
N ASP A 371 -90.90 -16.02 -5.17
CA ASP A 371 -91.87 -16.51 -4.17
C ASP A 371 -93.01 -17.28 -4.85
N GLU A 372 -93.49 -16.80 -6.00
CA GLU A 372 -94.47 -17.51 -6.83
C GLU A 372 -93.90 -18.85 -7.33
N ASN A 373 -92.67 -18.89 -7.85
CA ASN A 373 -92.01 -20.15 -8.21
C ASN A 373 -91.82 -21.09 -7.01
N ALA A 374 -91.51 -20.58 -5.82
CA ALA A 374 -91.42 -21.40 -4.61
C ALA A 374 -92.79 -21.99 -4.22
N SER A 375 -93.87 -21.19 -4.28
CA SER A 375 -95.24 -21.65 -4.01
C SER A 375 -95.73 -22.68 -5.04
N LEU A 376 -95.39 -22.47 -6.33
CA LEU A 376 -95.68 -23.40 -7.42
C LEU A 376 -94.89 -24.70 -7.24
N SER A 377 -93.61 -24.63 -6.87
CA SER A 377 -92.77 -25.80 -6.57
C SER A 377 -93.37 -26.61 -5.42
N HIS A 378 -93.74 -25.96 -4.31
CA HIS A 378 -94.39 -26.62 -3.18
C HIS A 378 -95.77 -27.22 -3.54
N THR A 379 -96.53 -26.55 -4.42
CA THR A 379 -97.80 -27.06 -4.95
C THR A 379 -97.58 -28.27 -5.86
N ILE A 380 -96.54 -28.26 -6.69
CA ILE A 380 -96.15 -29.40 -7.54
C ILE A 380 -95.69 -30.57 -6.68
N GLU A 381 -94.85 -30.34 -5.66
CA GLU A 381 -94.42 -31.35 -4.68
C GLU A 381 -95.61 -31.97 -3.96
N THR A 382 -96.55 -31.15 -3.49
CA THR A 382 -97.77 -31.62 -2.80
C THR A 382 -98.67 -32.44 -3.72
N ASN A 383 -98.87 -32.00 -4.97
CA ASN A 383 -99.64 -32.76 -5.95
C ASN A 383 -98.93 -34.06 -6.36
N LEU A 384 -97.61 -34.04 -6.52
CA LEU A 384 -96.81 -35.22 -6.83
C LEU A 384 -96.83 -36.24 -5.67
N TYR A 385 -96.76 -35.76 -4.43
CA TYR A 385 -96.91 -36.59 -3.23
C TYR A 385 -98.33 -37.20 -3.15
N ASN A 386 -99.37 -36.41 -3.38
CA ASN A 386 -100.75 -36.90 -3.42
C ASN A 386 -100.98 -37.90 -4.57
N GLN A 387 -100.41 -37.65 -5.75
CA GLN A 387 -100.45 -38.57 -6.89
C GLN A 387 -99.71 -39.86 -6.57
N ALA A 388 -98.49 -39.80 -6.02
CA ALA A 388 -97.73 -40.97 -5.63
C ALA A 388 -98.44 -41.81 -4.55
N ASN A 389 -99.11 -41.16 -3.58
CA ASN A 389 -99.92 -41.83 -2.58
C ASN A 389 -101.19 -42.46 -3.17
N ALA A 390 -101.88 -41.77 -4.08
CA ALA A 390 -103.02 -42.33 -4.80
C ALA A 390 -102.60 -43.52 -5.68
N GLU A 391 -101.48 -43.41 -6.38
CA GLU A 391 -100.90 -44.48 -7.18
C GLU A 391 -100.44 -45.65 -6.31
N MET A 392 -99.86 -45.41 -5.13
CA MET A 392 -99.50 -46.46 -4.18
C MET A 392 -100.74 -47.19 -3.63
N LYS A 393 -101.80 -46.43 -3.30
CA LYS A 393 -103.11 -47.01 -2.91
C LYS A 393 -103.67 -47.86 -4.04
N LEU A 394 -103.78 -47.33 -5.25
CA LEU A 394 -104.26 -48.06 -6.44
C LEU A 394 -103.37 -49.28 -6.75
N ARG A 395 -102.05 -49.19 -6.61
CA ARG A 395 -101.13 -50.33 -6.77
C ARG A 395 -101.36 -51.39 -5.68
N SER A 396 -101.65 -50.99 -4.45
CA SER A 396 -101.98 -51.91 -3.35
C SER A 396 -103.35 -52.56 -3.52
N GLU A 397 -104.34 -51.80 -3.99
CA GLU A 397 -105.69 -52.27 -4.31
C GLU A 397 -105.67 -53.20 -5.52
N ILE A 398 -104.96 -52.86 -6.60
CA ILE A 398 -104.69 -53.77 -7.72
C ILE A 398 -103.99 -55.05 -7.24
N LYS A 399 -103.09 -54.98 -6.25
CA LYS A 399 -102.45 -56.17 -5.67
C LYS A 399 -103.43 -56.99 -4.82
N GLN A 400 -104.32 -56.35 -4.06
CA GLN A 400 -105.39 -57.01 -3.29
C GLN A 400 -106.41 -57.67 -4.23
N LEU A 401 -106.98 -56.92 -5.18
CA LEU A 401 -107.89 -57.41 -6.21
C LEU A 401 -107.26 -58.50 -7.08
N ARG A 402 -105.95 -58.44 -7.36
CA ARG A 402 -105.23 -59.57 -8.00
C ARG A 402 -105.16 -60.77 -7.08
N ALA A 403 -104.83 -60.62 -5.80
CA ALA A 403 -104.84 -61.72 -4.85
C ALA A 403 -106.25 -62.29 -4.59
N GLU A 404 -107.31 -61.49 -4.69
CA GLU A 404 -108.71 -61.94 -4.65
C GLU A 404 -109.12 -62.61 -5.95
N LEU A 405 -108.70 -62.10 -7.11
CA LEU A 405 -108.86 -62.76 -8.40
C LEU A 405 -108.09 -64.09 -8.44
N ASP A 406 -106.91 -64.16 -7.84
CA ASP A 406 -106.10 -65.38 -7.82
C ASP A 406 -106.66 -66.37 -6.79
N ARG A 407 -107.16 -65.94 -5.62
CA ARG A 407 -107.94 -66.80 -4.70
C ARG A 407 -109.28 -67.26 -5.26
N THR A 408 -109.96 -66.44 -6.06
CA THR A 408 -111.21 -66.83 -6.72
C THR A 408 -110.94 -67.72 -7.92
N LYS A 409 -109.83 -67.53 -8.65
CA LYS A 409 -109.32 -68.51 -9.63
C LYS A 409 -108.88 -69.80 -8.96
N GLU A 410 -108.22 -69.77 -7.81
CA GLU A 410 -107.86 -70.97 -7.03
C GLU A 410 -109.13 -71.71 -6.59
N ARG A 411 -110.12 -71.00 -6.03
CA ARG A 411 -111.45 -71.58 -5.73
C ARG A 411 -112.18 -72.10 -6.97
N LEU A 412 -112.07 -71.42 -8.11
CA LEU A 412 -112.65 -71.86 -9.37
C LEU A 412 -111.86 -73.04 -9.95
N GLN A 413 -110.55 -73.15 -9.75
CA GLN A 413 -109.72 -74.27 -10.19
C GLN A 413 -109.86 -75.49 -9.26
N GLU A 414 -110.14 -75.27 -7.97
CA GLU A 414 -110.59 -76.31 -7.03
C GLU A 414 -112.04 -76.76 -7.29
N ALA A 415 -112.89 -75.91 -7.88
CA ALA A 415 -114.29 -76.22 -8.21
C ALA A 415 -114.55 -76.63 -9.67
N GLU A 416 -113.62 -76.37 -10.60
CA GLU A 416 -113.76 -76.58 -12.05
C GLU A 416 -112.69 -77.53 -12.63
N ALA A 417 -112.22 -78.46 -11.80
CA ALA A 417 -112.03 -79.83 -12.27
C ALA A 417 -113.39 -80.56 -12.15
N ALA A 418 -114.26 -80.60 -13.17
CA ALA A 418 -114.08 -80.29 -14.58
C ALA A 418 -115.48 -80.01 -15.23
N PRO A 419 -115.58 -79.79 -16.57
CA PRO A 419 -115.21 -78.54 -17.26
C PRO A 419 -116.38 -77.99 -18.12
N ARG A 420 -116.32 -76.74 -18.64
CA ARG A 420 -116.49 -76.38 -20.09
C ARG A 420 -117.16 -75.02 -20.46
N LEU A 421 -116.48 -74.34 -21.39
CA LEU A 421 -116.96 -73.73 -22.67
C LEU A 421 -117.65 -72.33 -22.73
N ILE A 422 -117.09 -71.53 -23.65
CA ILE A 422 -117.74 -70.74 -24.74
C ILE A 422 -118.15 -69.25 -24.50
N ASP A 423 -117.41 -68.41 -25.26
CA ASP A 423 -117.75 -67.23 -26.07
C ASP A 423 -118.35 -65.92 -25.48
N ASP A 424 -117.58 -64.82 -25.68
CA ASP A 424 -117.91 -63.56 -26.40
C ASP A 424 -119.33 -62.94 -26.31
N PRO A 425 -119.48 -61.58 -26.27
CA PRO A 425 -118.81 -60.70 -27.24
C PRO A 425 -118.41 -59.26 -26.82
N ALA A 426 -117.75 -58.58 -27.76
CA ALA A 426 -117.48 -57.13 -27.85
C ALA A 426 -118.79 -56.32 -28.14
N PRO A 427 -118.84 -54.96 -28.39
CA PRO A 427 -117.86 -54.17 -29.17
C PRO A 427 -117.66 -52.66 -28.81
N ALA A 428 -116.74 -52.02 -29.57
CA ALA A 428 -116.75 -50.60 -30.02
C ALA A 428 -116.73 -49.47 -28.96
N SER A 429 -116.17 -48.27 -29.16
CA SER A 429 -115.31 -47.61 -30.18
C SER A 429 -114.70 -46.35 -29.48
N ALA A 430 -113.83 -45.48 -30.02
CA ALA A 430 -113.28 -45.26 -31.35
C ALA A 430 -111.82 -44.74 -31.22
N ALA A 431 -111.11 -44.63 -32.34
CA ALA A 431 -109.68 -44.29 -32.42
C ALA A 431 -109.46 -42.83 -32.93
N PRO A 432 -108.34 -42.47 -33.60
CA PRO A 432 -107.01 -42.09 -33.07
C PRO A 432 -106.63 -40.64 -33.57
N PRO A 433 -105.45 -40.24 -34.13
CA PRO A 433 -104.06 -40.75 -34.12
C PRO A 433 -102.91 -39.68 -34.04
N GLN A 434 -101.65 -40.18 -34.12
CA GLN A 434 -100.41 -39.57 -34.70
C GLN A 434 -99.35 -38.83 -33.84
N ARG A 435 -98.27 -39.59 -33.61
CA ARG A 435 -96.81 -39.27 -33.69
C ARG A 435 -96.36 -37.92 -34.30
N LYS A 436 -95.27 -37.35 -33.74
CA LYS A 436 -94.01 -36.99 -34.47
C LYS A 436 -92.82 -36.75 -33.52
N ARG A 437 -91.57 -36.82 -34.02
CA ARG A 437 -90.29 -36.79 -33.27
C ARG A 437 -89.54 -35.45 -33.43
N ARG A 438 -88.85 -34.98 -32.36
CA ARG A 438 -87.69 -34.03 -32.28
C ARG A 438 -87.27 -33.89 -30.79
N GLY A 439 -86.02 -33.62 -30.38
CA GLY A 439 -84.72 -33.82 -31.05
C GLY A 439 -83.54 -32.99 -30.49
N ARG A 440 -82.55 -33.62 -29.81
CA ARG A 440 -81.20 -33.09 -29.40
C ARG A 440 -81.22 -32.05 -28.23
N PRO A 441 -80.12 -31.77 -27.46
CA PRO A 441 -78.79 -32.42 -27.30
C PRO A 441 -78.49 -33.01 -25.90
N ARG A 442 -77.27 -33.57 -25.76
CA ARG A 442 -76.61 -33.99 -24.51
C ARG A 442 -76.13 -32.77 -23.69
N LYS A 443 -76.02 -32.93 -22.36
CA LYS A 443 -75.21 -32.06 -21.50
C LYS A 443 -73.73 -32.43 -21.61
N THR A 444 -72.89 -31.49 -22.02
CA THR A 444 -71.44 -31.52 -21.73
C THR A 444 -71.24 -31.05 -20.29
N ARG A 445 -70.50 -31.82 -19.49
CA ARG A 445 -69.57 -31.22 -18.52
C ARG A 445 -68.45 -30.59 -19.35
N ASP A 446 -67.80 -29.56 -18.80
CA ASP A 446 -66.64 -28.78 -19.31
C ASP A 446 -66.99 -27.28 -19.39
N ALA A 447 -67.01 -26.62 -18.23
CA ALA A 447 -67.18 -25.16 -18.07
C ALA A 447 -66.76 -24.65 -16.68
N ILE A 448 -65.79 -25.31 -16.01
CA ILE A 448 -65.13 -24.80 -14.80
C ILE A 448 -63.63 -25.15 -14.88
N ASP A 449 -63.00 -24.74 -15.98
CA ASP A 449 -61.55 -24.49 -16.04
C ASP A 449 -61.29 -23.61 -17.26
N GLY A 450 -60.76 -22.41 -17.05
CA GLY A 450 -60.70 -21.39 -18.11
C GLY A 450 -60.48 -19.95 -17.66
N ASN A 451 -59.97 -19.72 -16.44
CA ASN A 451 -59.53 -18.39 -16.01
C ASN A 451 -58.38 -18.42 -14.98
N LEU A 452 -57.51 -19.43 -15.09
CA LEU A 452 -56.30 -19.59 -14.26
C LEU A 452 -54.99 -19.24 -15.00
N ASP A 453 -55.05 -18.93 -16.30
CA ASP A 453 -53.92 -18.46 -17.13
C ASP A 453 -54.02 -16.95 -17.46
N SER A 454 -54.57 -16.14 -16.55
CA SER A 454 -54.46 -14.68 -16.64
C SER A 454 -53.11 -14.22 -16.08
N THR A 455 -52.04 -14.45 -16.83
CA THR A 455 -50.66 -14.09 -16.43
C THR A 455 -50.33 -12.59 -16.57
N ASP A 456 -51.34 -11.72 -16.58
CA ASP A 456 -51.26 -10.25 -16.73
C ASP A 456 -50.53 -9.51 -15.57
N TRP A 457 -49.94 -10.24 -14.62
CA TRP A 457 -48.98 -9.69 -13.64
C TRP A 457 -47.53 -9.70 -14.17
N LEU A 458 -47.19 -10.59 -15.11
CA LEU A 458 -45.81 -10.82 -15.57
C LEU A 458 -45.41 -10.00 -16.82
N ASP A 459 -46.37 -9.45 -17.55
CA ASP A 459 -46.10 -8.62 -18.72
C ASP A 459 -45.71 -7.19 -18.32
N VAL A 460 -44.40 -7.05 -18.03
CA VAL A 460 -43.73 -5.74 -17.98
C VAL A 460 -43.76 -5.11 -19.38
N PRO A 461 -44.24 -3.86 -19.53
CA PRO A 461 -44.33 -3.22 -20.85
C PRO A 461 -42.97 -3.14 -21.55
N GLU A 462 -42.93 -3.46 -22.85
CA GLU A 462 -41.75 -3.28 -23.69
C GLU A 462 -41.35 -1.80 -23.75
N GLY A 463 -40.40 -1.41 -22.89
CA GLY A 463 -39.91 -0.04 -22.75
C GLY A 463 -39.26 0.28 -21.41
N SER A 464 -39.51 -0.49 -20.35
CA SER A 464 -39.02 -0.20 -19.00
C SER A 464 -37.81 -1.01 -18.52
N ARG A 465 -37.01 -1.60 -19.42
CA ARG A 465 -35.68 -2.14 -19.07
C ARG A 465 -34.59 -1.08 -19.21
N LYS A 466 -34.64 -0.05 -18.37
CA LYS A 466 -33.39 0.58 -17.95
C LYS A 466 -32.78 -0.36 -16.92
N PHE A 467 -31.66 -1.01 -17.28
CA PHE A 467 -30.79 -1.60 -16.28
C PHE A 467 -30.31 -0.43 -15.41
N ASP A 468 -30.84 -0.34 -14.21
CA ASP A 468 -30.36 0.63 -13.22
C ASP A 468 -29.12 0.00 -12.58
N PRO A 469 -27.90 0.50 -12.86
CA PRO A 469 -26.66 -0.14 -12.41
C PRO A 469 -26.48 -0.05 -10.89
N ASP A 470 -27.38 0.64 -10.18
CA ASP A 470 -27.38 0.89 -8.74
C ASP A 470 -28.46 0.06 -7.99
N PHE A 471 -29.31 -0.71 -8.72
CA PHE A 471 -30.34 -1.57 -8.11
C PHE A 471 -29.93 -3.05 -8.13
N GLY A 472 -28.97 -3.38 -7.27
CA GLY A 472 -28.50 -4.74 -7.04
C GLY A 472 -27.66 -4.85 -5.76
N TYR A 473 -27.32 -6.06 -5.35
CA TYR A 473 -26.38 -6.25 -4.24
C TYR A 473 -24.96 -6.03 -4.75
N HIS A 474 -24.39 -4.85 -4.48
CA HIS A 474 -22.99 -4.57 -4.75
C HIS A 474 -22.13 -5.17 -3.63
N GLU A 475 -21.22 -6.10 -3.96
CA GLU A 475 -20.20 -6.56 -3.02
C GLU A 475 -19.41 -5.33 -2.55
N PRO A 476 -19.24 -5.09 -1.23
CA PRO A 476 -18.47 -3.96 -0.74
C PRO A 476 -17.08 -3.94 -1.37
N PRO A 477 -16.52 -2.76 -1.70
CA PRO A 477 -15.18 -2.69 -2.29
C PRO A 477 -14.21 -3.38 -1.35
N ARG A 478 -13.60 -4.48 -1.81
CA ARG A 478 -12.58 -5.20 -1.04
C ARG A 478 -11.48 -4.20 -0.72
N THR A 479 -11.24 -4.01 0.58
CA THR A 479 -10.13 -3.19 1.06
C THR A 479 -8.86 -3.69 0.39
N VAL A 480 -8.12 -2.77 -0.25
CA VAL A 480 -6.76 -3.07 -0.71
C VAL A 480 -6.01 -3.63 0.48
N VAL A 481 -5.43 -4.82 0.33
CA VAL A 481 -4.50 -5.34 1.32
C VAL A 481 -3.36 -4.33 1.37
N PRO A 482 -3.02 -3.75 2.55
CA PRO A 482 -1.84 -2.93 2.65
C PRO A 482 -0.63 -3.84 2.52
N ASP A 483 0.02 -3.82 1.35
CA ASP A 483 1.30 -4.48 1.08
C ASP A 483 2.43 -3.80 1.86
N ASN A 484 2.38 -3.93 3.18
CA ASN A 484 3.34 -3.37 4.11
C ASN A 484 3.83 -4.51 5.02
N ASP A 485 4.83 -5.26 4.53
CA ASP A 485 5.47 -6.39 5.22
C ASP A 485 5.93 -6.05 6.65
N ALA A 486 6.13 -4.77 6.96
CA ALA A 486 6.43 -4.28 8.32
C ALA A 486 5.35 -4.60 9.37
N GLN A 487 4.14 -5.03 8.97
CA GLN A 487 3.10 -5.53 9.90
C GLN A 487 3.14 -7.06 10.11
N LEU A 488 3.84 -7.79 9.25
CA LEU A 488 4.07 -9.24 9.41
C LEU A 488 5.37 -9.54 10.18
N SER A 489 6.25 -8.57 10.39
CA SER A 489 7.45 -8.69 11.23
C SER A 489 7.21 -8.43 12.73
N LEU A 490 5.94 -8.46 13.18
CA LEU A 490 5.52 -8.21 14.57
C LEU A 490 4.73 -9.37 15.20
N PHE A 491 4.65 -10.50 14.49
CA PHE A 491 4.17 -11.81 14.95
C PHE A 491 5.21 -12.89 14.62
#